data_AF-A0A6C0RFK9-F1
#
_entry.id   AF-A0A6C0RFK9-F1
#
_cell.length_a   1.000
_cell.length_b   1.000
_cell.length_c   1.000
_cell.angle_alpha   90.00
_cell.angle_beta   90.00
_cell.angle_gamma   90.00
#
_symmetry.space_group_name_H-M   'P 1'
#
loop_
_entity.id
_entity.type
_entity.pdbx_description
1 polymer ?
#
loop_
_entity_poly.entity_id
_entity_poly.type
_entity_poly.pdbx_seq_one_letter_code
_entity_poly.pdbx_strand_id
1 'polypeptide(L)'
;MRQSISYVLLITCAIFVFSCKTQFVQKSYETDNVPVSEEVGAMDSTIVKLYAPYKKILEKDMNRVLVISDNELVKDKPESLLTNFLADLLLEQGANVARDQNLKLTPDVSFFNYGGIRSTLPKGEITVGNIFELMPFENEMVLLELKGEQMQAFLDYIANHGGGSVGGVKMIIANDKATEVKIGGEKIDYNRNYCLVTNDYVAAGGDGLEMLEENQQYINSGEKIRDAIIAYLEDLGNKKQHVAPQLDGRISYETSL
;
A
#
# COMPACT_ATOMS: atom_id res chain seq x y z
N MET A 1 53.83 -2.95 65.46
CA MET A 1 52.61 -2.55 64.70
C MET A 1 52.89 -2.06 63.29
N ARG A 2 53.96 -1.29 63.02
CA ARG A 2 54.21 -0.69 61.69
C ARG A 2 54.60 -1.70 60.60
N GLN A 3 55.33 -2.77 60.93
CA GLN A 3 55.71 -3.81 59.98
C GLN A 3 54.53 -4.74 59.62
N SER A 4 53.67 -5.09 60.57
CA SER A 4 52.50 -5.95 60.35
C SER A 4 51.48 -5.31 59.40
N ILE A 5 51.28 -3.99 59.50
CA ILE A 5 50.40 -3.24 58.59
C ILE A 5 50.99 -3.23 57.17
N SER A 6 52.32 -3.12 57.03
CA SER A 6 52.99 -3.12 55.72
C SER A 6 52.84 -4.45 54.98
N TYR A 7 52.92 -5.58 55.71
CA TYR A 7 52.71 -6.91 55.12
C TYR A 7 51.25 -7.15 54.74
N VAL A 8 50.30 -6.70 55.54
CA VAL A 8 48.87 -6.80 55.19
C VAL A 8 48.57 -5.94 53.96
N LEU A 9 49.12 -4.73 53.86
CA LEU A 9 48.98 -3.88 52.68
C LEU A 9 49.60 -4.52 51.43
N LEU A 10 50.80 -5.11 51.54
CA LEU A 10 51.46 -5.82 50.44
C LEU A 10 50.68 -7.07 49.99
N ILE A 11 50.14 -7.85 50.92
CA ILE A 11 49.33 -9.03 50.61
C ILE A 11 48.00 -8.61 49.97
N THR A 12 47.36 -7.55 50.48
CA THR A 12 46.10 -7.04 49.93
C THR A 12 46.33 -6.49 48.52
N CYS A 13 47.40 -5.73 48.31
CA CYS A 13 47.80 -5.22 47.00
C CYS A 13 48.11 -6.37 46.04
N ALA A 14 48.80 -7.42 46.49
CA ALA A 14 49.07 -8.63 45.70
C ALA A 14 47.80 -9.38 45.29
N ILE A 15 46.79 -9.48 46.16
CA ILE A 15 45.52 -10.15 45.84
C ILE A 15 44.72 -9.37 44.77
N PHE A 16 44.78 -8.04 44.76
CA PHE A 16 44.11 -7.23 43.75
C PHE A 16 44.75 -7.31 42.34
N VAL A 17 46.04 -7.65 42.23
CA VAL A 17 46.70 -7.80 40.91
C VAL A 17 46.35 -9.11 40.20
N PHE A 18 45.86 -10.12 40.93
CA PHE A 18 45.45 -11.42 40.35
C PHE A 18 43.99 -11.49 39.88
N SER A 19 43.22 -10.40 39.99
CA SER A 19 41.85 -10.33 39.45
C SER A 19 41.84 -10.03 37.94
N CYS A 20 42.53 -10.84 37.16
CA CYS A 20 42.37 -10.85 35.71
C CYS A 20 41.08 -11.62 35.37
N LYS A 21 39.98 -10.90 35.17
CA LYS A 21 38.79 -11.49 34.54
C LYS A 21 39.11 -11.70 33.05
N THR A 22 39.16 -12.95 32.60
CA THR A 22 39.25 -13.28 31.18
C THR A 22 38.03 -12.70 30.47
N GLN A 23 38.22 -11.61 29.73
CA GLN A 23 37.19 -11.09 28.84
C GLN A 23 37.24 -11.88 27.54
N PHE A 24 36.21 -12.68 27.29
CA PHE A 24 36.02 -13.31 25.99
C PHE A 24 35.62 -12.22 25.00
N VAL A 25 36.56 -11.84 24.14
CA VAL A 25 36.28 -10.99 22.98
C VAL A 25 36.04 -11.93 21.81
N GLN A 26 34.82 -11.93 21.29
CA GLN A 26 34.49 -12.67 20.07
C GLN A 26 35.36 -12.13 18.92
N LYS A 27 36.34 -12.93 18.48
CA LYS A 27 37.28 -12.53 17.41
C LYS A 27 36.72 -12.72 16.01
N SER A 28 35.81 -13.66 15.84
CA SER A 28 35.17 -13.98 14.57
C SER A 28 33.86 -14.72 14.80
N TYR A 29 32.99 -14.68 13.80
CA TYR A 29 31.88 -15.61 13.63
C TYR A 29 31.97 -16.16 12.21
N GLU A 30 31.63 -17.43 12.05
CA GLU A 30 31.33 -18.00 10.73
C GLU A 30 29.81 -17.99 10.56
N THR A 31 29.36 -17.37 9.48
CA THR A 31 27.97 -17.42 9.04
C THR A 31 27.93 -18.18 7.73
N ASP A 32 27.05 -19.17 7.66
CA ASP A 32 26.71 -19.83 6.41
C ASP A 32 25.24 -19.60 6.11
N ASN A 33 24.93 -19.27 4.87
CA ASN A 33 23.54 -19.17 4.43
C ASN A 33 23.11 -20.55 3.99
N VAL A 34 22.15 -21.15 4.70
CA VAL A 34 21.52 -22.38 4.25
C VAL A 34 20.36 -21.98 3.34
N PRO A 35 20.51 -22.06 2.00
CA PRO A 35 19.41 -21.75 1.10
C PRO A 35 18.30 -22.78 1.31
N VAL A 36 17.05 -22.34 1.33
CA VAL A 36 15.91 -23.25 1.25
C VAL A 36 15.54 -23.35 -0.22
N SER A 37 16.02 -24.40 -0.90
CA SER A 37 15.73 -24.69 -2.31
C SER A 37 15.29 -26.15 -2.50
N GLU A 38 14.69 -26.47 -3.65
CA GLU A 38 14.30 -27.84 -4.00
C GLU A 38 15.49 -28.80 -4.01
N GLU A 39 16.70 -28.28 -4.19
CA GLU A 39 17.96 -29.05 -4.23
C GLU A 39 18.41 -29.53 -2.83
N VAL A 40 17.91 -28.90 -1.76
CA VAL A 40 18.32 -29.21 -0.37
C VAL A 40 17.60 -30.43 0.20
N GLY A 41 16.57 -30.94 -0.48
CA GLY A 41 15.95 -32.23 -0.19
C GLY A 41 14.46 -32.29 -0.52
N ALA A 42 13.91 -33.51 -0.48
CA ALA A 42 12.47 -33.71 -0.64
C ALA A 42 11.70 -33.06 0.52
N MET A 43 10.56 -32.44 0.21
CA MET A 43 9.67 -31.89 1.23
C MET A 43 9.26 -32.97 2.24
N ASP A 44 9.24 -32.63 3.54
CA ASP A 44 8.79 -33.54 4.59
C ASP A 44 7.33 -33.93 4.34
N SER A 45 7.09 -35.21 4.07
CA SER A 45 5.76 -35.73 3.77
C SER A 45 4.74 -35.50 4.90
N THR A 46 5.18 -35.35 6.14
CA THR A 46 4.35 -35.01 7.30
C THR A 46 3.85 -33.58 7.21
N ILE A 47 4.74 -32.65 6.86
CA ILE A 47 4.39 -31.24 6.65
C ILE A 47 3.51 -31.09 5.42
N VAL A 48 3.81 -31.79 4.32
CA VAL A 48 2.96 -31.81 3.12
C VAL A 48 1.55 -32.30 3.45
N LYS A 49 1.43 -33.42 4.17
CA LYS A 49 0.11 -33.94 4.60
C LYS A 49 -0.64 -32.96 5.52
N LEU A 50 0.08 -32.20 6.34
CA LEU A 50 -0.51 -31.19 7.22
C LEU A 50 -1.16 -30.06 6.42
N TYR A 51 -0.47 -29.44 5.47
CA TYR A 51 -1.00 -28.26 4.77
C TYR A 51 -1.82 -28.59 3.51
N ALA A 52 -1.64 -29.77 2.89
CA ALA A 52 -2.34 -30.15 1.66
C ALA A 52 -3.87 -29.95 1.67
N PRO A 53 -4.63 -30.33 2.71
CA PRO A 53 -6.07 -30.10 2.73
C PRO A 53 -6.43 -28.61 2.72
N TYR A 54 -5.70 -27.78 3.46
CA TYR A 54 -5.89 -26.33 3.49
C TYR A 54 -5.53 -25.69 2.15
N LYS A 55 -4.41 -26.11 1.55
CA LYS A 55 -3.98 -25.69 0.22
C LYS A 55 -5.07 -25.96 -0.82
N LYS A 56 -5.67 -27.15 -0.81
CA LYS A 56 -6.74 -27.50 -1.75
C LYS A 56 -7.98 -26.60 -1.60
N ILE A 57 -8.36 -26.24 -0.37
CA ILE A 57 -9.48 -25.33 -0.12
C ILE A 57 -9.12 -23.94 -0.64
N LEU A 58 -7.93 -23.43 -0.29
CA LEU A 58 -7.45 -22.12 -0.69
C LEU A 58 -7.33 -22.00 -2.22
N GLU A 59 -6.75 -23.00 -2.88
CA GLU A 59 -6.60 -23.01 -4.35
C GLU A 59 -7.95 -22.96 -5.06
N LYS A 60 -9.00 -23.59 -4.50
CA LYS A 60 -10.34 -23.50 -5.08
C LYS A 60 -10.84 -22.05 -5.08
N ASP A 61 -10.64 -21.33 -3.98
CA ASP A 61 -11.10 -19.95 -3.86
C ASP A 61 -10.21 -18.99 -4.65
N MET A 62 -8.87 -19.18 -4.62
CA MET A 62 -7.91 -18.36 -5.36
C MET A 62 -8.06 -18.48 -6.87
N ASN A 63 -8.40 -19.67 -7.38
CA ASN A 63 -8.59 -19.89 -8.82
C ASN A 63 -9.98 -19.51 -9.32
N ARG A 64 -10.85 -18.97 -8.46
CA ARG A 64 -12.17 -18.51 -8.89
C ARG A 64 -12.02 -17.28 -9.79
N VAL A 65 -12.50 -17.40 -11.02
CA VAL A 65 -12.53 -16.32 -12.00
C VAL A 65 -13.61 -15.32 -11.61
N LEU A 66 -13.24 -14.04 -11.54
CA LEU A 66 -14.12 -12.92 -11.22
C LEU A 66 -14.67 -12.27 -12.49
N VAL A 67 -13.80 -11.99 -13.46
CA VAL A 67 -14.14 -11.25 -14.68
C VAL A 67 -13.09 -11.51 -15.78
N ILE A 68 -13.43 -11.14 -17.02
CA ILE A 68 -12.49 -11.13 -18.14
C ILE A 68 -11.98 -9.70 -18.37
N SER A 69 -10.66 -9.53 -18.56
CA SER A 69 -10.06 -8.29 -19.03
C SER A 69 -9.65 -8.37 -20.50
N ASP A 70 -9.94 -7.30 -21.24
CA ASP A 70 -9.61 -7.19 -22.66
C ASP A 70 -8.11 -6.97 -22.91
N ASN A 71 -7.40 -6.42 -21.91
CA ASN A 71 -6.01 -6.00 -21.98
C ASN A 71 -5.25 -6.45 -20.74
N GLU A 72 -3.92 -6.55 -20.85
CA GLU A 72 -3.09 -6.62 -19.65
C GLU A 72 -3.05 -5.24 -19.00
N LEU A 73 -3.25 -5.18 -17.69
CA LEU A 73 -3.24 -3.93 -16.94
C LEU A 73 -1.95 -3.83 -16.13
N VAL A 74 -1.07 -2.93 -16.56
CA VAL A 74 0.21 -2.63 -15.92
C VAL A 74 0.14 -1.24 -15.32
N LYS A 75 0.66 -1.06 -14.10
CA LYS A 75 0.76 0.26 -13.47
C LYS A 75 1.90 1.05 -14.11
N ASP A 76 1.65 2.32 -14.40
CA ASP A 76 2.65 3.25 -14.90
C ASP A 76 2.25 4.70 -14.54
N LYS A 77 3.11 5.66 -14.90
CA LYS A 77 2.96 7.09 -14.66
C LYS A 77 3.13 7.88 -15.97
N PRO A 78 2.49 9.04 -16.14
CA PRO A 78 1.68 9.74 -15.14
C PRO A 78 0.28 9.17 -14.94
N GLU A 79 -0.16 8.35 -15.89
CA GLU A 79 -1.36 7.53 -15.84
C GLU A 79 -1.12 6.20 -16.57
N SER A 80 -1.96 5.21 -16.30
CA SER A 80 -1.93 3.88 -16.93
C SER A 80 -3.31 3.24 -16.86
N LEU A 81 -3.53 2.18 -17.64
CA LEU A 81 -4.79 1.45 -17.60
C LEU A 81 -5.10 0.91 -16.19
N LEU A 82 -4.09 0.37 -15.49
CA LEU A 82 -4.29 -0.18 -14.16
C LEU A 82 -4.55 0.92 -13.11
N THR A 83 -3.77 1.99 -13.12
CA THR A 83 -3.95 3.09 -12.16
C THR A 83 -5.28 3.80 -12.36
N ASN A 84 -5.71 4.03 -13.60
CA ASN A 84 -7.01 4.65 -13.86
C ASN A 84 -8.15 3.73 -13.42
N PHE A 85 -8.08 2.45 -13.79
CA PHE A 85 -9.08 1.46 -13.40
C PHE A 85 -9.26 1.38 -11.88
N LEU A 86 -8.17 1.27 -11.13
CA LEU A 86 -8.24 1.17 -9.67
C LEU A 86 -8.76 2.45 -9.03
N ALA A 87 -8.35 3.63 -9.52
CA ALA A 87 -8.87 4.89 -9.01
C ALA A 87 -10.39 5.01 -9.26
N ASP A 88 -10.87 4.69 -10.46
CA ASP A 88 -12.29 4.78 -10.79
C ASP A 88 -13.12 3.79 -9.96
N LEU A 89 -12.64 2.55 -9.85
CA LEU A 89 -13.24 1.53 -8.99
C LEU A 89 -13.34 2.03 -7.55
N LEU A 90 -12.26 2.56 -6.98
CA LEU A 90 -12.26 3.03 -5.59
C LEU A 90 -13.19 4.22 -5.38
N LEU A 91 -13.27 5.13 -6.35
CA LEU A 91 -14.19 6.27 -6.29
C LEU A 91 -15.65 5.78 -6.27
N GLU A 92 -15.98 4.84 -7.16
CA GLU A 92 -17.31 4.24 -7.24
C GLU A 92 -17.66 3.44 -5.97
N GLN A 93 -16.77 2.57 -5.52
CA GLN A 93 -16.97 1.77 -4.31
C GLN A 93 -17.03 2.66 -3.06
N GLY A 94 -16.21 3.70 -2.96
CA GLY A 94 -16.30 4.69 -1.90
C GLY A 94 -17.65 5.40 -1.85
N ALA A 95 -18.20 5.77 -3.01
CA ALA A 95 -19.53 6.36 -3.10
C ALA A 95 -20.65 5.37 -2.71
N ASN A 96 -20.52 4.10 -3.10
CA ASN A 96 -21.44 3.04 -2.69
C ASN A 96 -21.42 2.83 -1.17
N VAL A 97 -20.23 2.67 -0.58
CA VAL A 97 -20.05 2.51 0.87
C VAL A 97 -20.60 3.71 1.63
N ALA A 98 -20.30 4.93 1.17
CA ALA A 98 -20.84 6.15 1.77
C ALA A 98 -22.37 6.17 1.79
N ARG A 99 -23.00 5.80 0.67
CA ARG A 99 -24.47 5.71 0.59
C ARG A 99 -25.01 4.60 1.48
N ASP A 100 -24.44 3.41 1.42
CA ASP A 100 -24.97 2.21 2.07
C ASP A 100 -24.83 2.29 3.60
N GLN A 101 -23.78 2.96 4.08
CA GLN A 101 -23.57 3.27 5.50
C GLN A 101 -24.17 4.62 5.94
N ASN A 102 -24.84 5.35 5.03
CA ASN A 102 -25.42 6.67 5.27
C ASN A 102 -24.42 7.68 5.88
N LEU A 103 -23.20 7.69 5.34
CA LEU A 103 -22.15 8.63 5.71
C LEU A 103 -22.49 10.04 5.22
N LYS A 104 -21.97 11.05 5.93
CA LYS A 104 -22.16 12.46 5.57
C LYS A 104 -21.26 12.93 4.42
N LEU A 105 -20.29 12.11 4.03
CA LEU A 105 -19.31 12.42 3.00
C LEU A 105 -19.56 11.55 1.77
N THR A 106 -19.51 12.15 0.59
CA THR A 106 -19.49 11.44 -0.70
C THR A 106 -18.15 11.76 -1.37
N PRO A 107 -17.35 10.78 -1.80
CA PRO A 107 -16.03 11.04 -2.34
C PRO A 107 -16.09 11.79 -3.67
N ASP A 108 -15.29 12.85 -3.77
CA ASP A 108 -15.04 13.60 -5.00
C ASP A 108 -13.78 13.10 -5.72
N VAL A 109 -12.80 12.62 -4.94
CA VAL A 109 -11.49 12.18 -5.39
C VAL A 109 -11.18 10.83 -4.79
N SER A 110 -10.55 9.94 -5.54
CA SER A 110 -9.99 8.70 -5.01
C SER A 110 -8.48 8.63 -5.21
N PHE A 111 -7.79 7.90 -4.35
CA PHE A 111 -6.35 7.67 -4.50
C PHE A 111 -5.89 6.31 -4.00
N PHE A 112 -5.08 5.65 -4.82
CA PHE A 112 -4.21 4.55 -4.39
C PHE A 112 -2.74 4.96 -4.44
N ASN A 113 -2.03 4.69 -3.35
CA ASN A 113 -0.58 4.87 -3.35
C ASN A 113 0.09 3.85 -4.27
N TYR A 114 1.06 4.33 -5.05
CA TYR A 114 1.71 3.53 -6.10
C TYR A 114 2.44 2.28 -5.55
N GLY A 115 2.96 2.37 -4.33
CA GLY A 115 3.59 1.26 -3.61
C GLY A 115 2.59 0.21 -3.11
N GLY A 116 1.30 0.59 -2.95
CA GLY A 116 0.23 -0.31 -2.56
C GLY A 116 -0.13 -1.32 -3.65
N ILE A 117 0.00 -0.94 -4.91
CA ILE A 117 -0.27 -1.79 -6.08
C ILE A 117 0.96 -2.68 -6.33
N ARG A 118 0.86 -4.00 -6.14
CA ARG A 118 2.02 -4.90 -6.07
C ARG A 118 2.29 -5.74 -7.30
N SER A 119 1.29 -5.97 -8.14
CA SER A 119 1.42 -6.73 -9.39
C SER A 119 0.68 -6.07 -10.55
N THR A 120 0.62 -6.76 -11.67
CA THR A 120 -0.22 -6.44 -12.84
C THR A 120 -1.49 -7.29 -12.81
N LEU A 121 -2.50 -6.92 -13.60
CA LEU A 121 -3.64 -7.80 -13.88
C LEU A 121 -3.51 -8.38 -15.30
N PRO A 122 -3.70 -9.69 -15.47
CA PRO A 122 -3.53 -10.34 -16.77
C PRO A 122 -4.64 -9.94 -17.74
N LYS A 123 -4.33 -10.02 -19.04
CA LYS A 123 -5.36 -10.15 -20.07
C LYS A 123 -6.07 -11.50 -19.91
N GLY A 124 -7.38 -11.53 -20.11
CA GLY A 124 -8.19 -12.74 -19.98
C GLY A 124 -8.76 -12.87 -18.58
N GLU A 125 -8.74 -14.07 -18.01
CA GLU A 125 -9.35 -14.35 -16.71
C GLU A 125 -8.60 -13.63 -15.58
N ILE A 126 -9.31 -12.79 -14.83
CA ILE A 126 -8.85 -12.24 -13.56
C ILE A 126 -9.46 -13.09 -12.45
N THR A 127 -8.61 -13.66 -11.60
CA THR A 127 -9.02 -14.50 -10.47
C THR A 127 -8.93 -13.78 -9.13
N VAL A 128 -9.52 -14.37 -8.09
CA VAL A 128 -9.31 -13.91 -6.70
C VAL A 128 -7.82 -13.87 -6.35
N GLY A 129 -7.05 -14.88 -6.76
CA GLY A 129 -5.60 -14.93 -6.53
C GLY A 129 -4.87 -13.73 -7.12
N ASN A 130 -5.26 -13.28 -8.31
CA ASN A 130 -4.67 -12.07 -8.91
C ASN A 130 -4.93 -10.82 -8.05
N ILE A 131 -6.09 -10.72 -7.39
CA ILE A 131 -6.39 -9.58 -6.52
C ILE A 131 -5.61 -9.63 -5.20
N PHE A 132 -5.38 -10.83 -4.66
CA PHE A 132 -4.48 -11.02 -3.52
C PHE A 132 -3.02 -10.66 -3.88
N GLU A 133 -2.55 -10.97 -5.08
CA GLU A 133 -1.24 -10.56 -5.56
C GLU A 133 -1.16 -9.05 -5.81
N LEU A 134 -2.23 -8.45 -6.34
CA LEU A 134 -2.30 -7.02 -6.66
C LEU A 134 -2.30 -6.14 -5.40
N MET A 135 -3.11 -6.50 -4.40
CA MET A 135 -3.32 -5.71 -3.17
C MET A 135 -3.26 -6.64 -1.94
N PRO A 136 -2.06 -7.13 -1.55
CA PRO A 136 -1.89 -8.14 -0.50
C PRO A 136 -2.08 -7.60 0.93
N PHE A 137 -2.32 -6.30 1.09
CA PHE A 137 -2.46 -5.67 2.39
C PHE A 137 -3.92 -5.67 2.85
N GLU A 138 -4.14 -5.77 4.15
CA GLU A 138 -5.46 -5.76 4.80
C GLU A 138 -5.98 -4.33 5.05
N ASN A 139 -5.63 -3.40 4.14
CA ASN A 139 -5.94 -2.00 4.29
C ASN A 139 -7.45 -1.75 4.18
N GLU A 140 -7.95 -0.89 5.06
CA GLU A 140 -9.34 -0.46 5.09
C GLU A 140 -9.57 0.79 4.24
N MET A 141 -10.78 0.90 3.69
CA MET A 141 -11.23 2.06 2.96
C MET A 141 -11.55 3.20 3.92
N VAL A 142 -11.02 4.38 3.64
CA VAL A 142 -11.19 5.57 4.48
C VAL A 142 -11.59 6.77 3.65
N LEU A 143 -12.40 7.64 4.23
CA LEU A 143 -12.85 8.89 3.65
C LEU A 143 -12.31 10.05 4.50
N LEU A 144 -11.74 11.05 3.83
CA LEU A 144 -11.13 12.23 4.44
C LEU A 144 -11.74 13.49 3.82
N GLU A 145 -12.19 14.44 4.63
CA GLU A 145 -12.57 15.75 4.12
C GLU A 145 -11.36 16.70 4.08
N LEU A 146 -11.00 17.20 2.91
CA LEU A 146 -9.89 18.13 2.70
C LEU A 146 -10.42 19.48 2.24
N LYS A 147 -9.97 20.57 2.85
CA LYS A 147 -10.19 21.91 2.29
C LYS A 147 -9.50 22.01 0.93
N GLY A 148 -10.03 22.79 -0.01
CA GLY A 148 -9.49 22.93 -1.37
C GLY A 148 -7.99 23.26 -1.42
N GLU A 149 -7.47 24.06 -0.48
CA GLU A 149 -6.01 24.30 -0.35
C GLU A 149 -5.22 23.04 0.01
N GLN A 150 -5.75 22.19 0.91
CA GLN A 150 -5.13 20.91 1.28
C GLN A 150 -5.25 19.91 0.13
N MET A 151 -6.38 19.90 -0.58
CA MET A 151 -6.57 19.09 -1.78
C MET A 151 -5.58 19.49 -2.88
N GLN A 152 -5.36 20.78 -3.11
CA GLN A 152 -4.33 21.23 -4.05
C GLN A 152 -2.93 20.76 -3.63
N ALA A 153 -2.57 20.91 -2.35
CA ALA A 153 -1.27 20.46 -1.86
C ALA A 153 -1.09 18.93 -2.01
N PHE A 154 -2.16 18.17 -1.84
CA PHE A 154 -2.17 16.71 -2.06
C PHE A 154 -1.95 16.37 -3.55
N LEU A 155 -2.60 17.10 -4.46
CA LEU A 155 -2.41 16.94 -5.89
C LEU A 155 -1.01 17.39 -6.34
N ASP A 156 -0.45 18.43 -5.72
CA ASP A 156 0.95 18.83 -5.93
C ASP A 156 1.92 17.72 -5.49
N TYR A 157 1.66 17.04 -4.37
CA TYR A 157 2.43 15.85 -3.97
C TYR A 157 2.37 14.79 -5.07
N ILE A 158 1.19 14.48 -5.62
CA ILE A 158 1.04 13.48 -6.68
C ILE A 158 1.82 13.90 -7.94
N ALA A 159 1.73 15.18 -8.32
CA ALA A 159 2.46 15.74 -9.46
C ALA A 159 3.99 15.65 -9.27
N ASN A 160 4.49 15.99 -8.08
CA ASN A 160 5.91 15.87 -7.72
C ASN A 160 6.42 14.42 -7.72
N HIS A 161 5.52 13.44 -7.58
CA HIS A 161 5.84 12.02 -7.73
C HIS A 161 5.57 11.49 -9.14
N GLY A 162 5.31 12.37 -10.11
CA GLY A 162 5.14 12.04 -11.52
C GLY A 162 3.78 11.49 -11.90
N GLY A 163 2.73 11.66 -11.06
CA GLY A 163 1.39 11.14 -11.29
C GLY A 163 1.07 9.84 -10.53
N GLY A 164 -0.04 9.19 -10.88
CA GLY A 164 -0.45 7.95 -10.20
C GLY A 164 -1.94 7.61 -10.32
N SER A 165 -2.42 6.82 -9.37
CA SER A 165 -3.79 6.30 -9.35
C SER A 165 -4.74 7.29 -8.69
N VAL A 166 -5.25 8.26 -9.45
CA VAL A 166 -6.20 9.28 -8.98
C VAL A 166 -7.50 9.23 -9.78
N GLY A 167 -8.64 9.21 -9.09
CA GLY A 167 -9.97 9.26 -9.68
C GLY A 167 -10.66 10.60 -9.42
N GLY A 168 -11.56 11.01 -10.32
CA GLY A 168 -12.35 12.24 -10.16
C GLY A 168 -11.58 13.54 -10.46
N VAL A 169 -10.30 13.44 -10.83
CA VAL A 169 -9.40 14.58 -11.06
C VAL A 169 -8.94 14.62 -12.52
N LYS A 170 -8.78 15.82 -13.07
CA LYS A 170 -7.98 16.08 -14.27
C LYS A 170 -6.95 17.18 -13.96
N MET A 171 -5.68 16.97 -14.31
CA MET A 171 -4.59 17.91 -14.03
C MET A 171 -3.44 17.81 -15.04
N ILE A 172 -2.62 18.86 -15.08
CA ILE A 172 -1.36 18.93 -15.83
C ILE A 172 -0.20 19.05 -14.83
N ILE A 173 0.81 18.21 -14.96
CA ILE A 173 2.05 18.29 -14.19
C ILE A 173 2.98 19.31 -14.87
N ALA A 174 3.25 20.41 -14.18
CA ALA A 174 4.17 21.46 -14.63
C ALA A 174 5.07 21.87 -13.46
N ASN A 175 6.39 21.81 -13.65
CA ASN A 175 7.40 22.10 -12.61
C ASN A 175 7.09 21.40 -11.28
N ASP A 176 6.83 20.09 -11.35
CA ASP A 176 6.52 19.23 -10.20
C ASP A 176 5.26 19.64 -9.41
N LYS A 177 4.34 20.40 -10.02
CA LYS A 177 3.06 20.83 -9.43
C LYS A 177 1.87 20.46 -10.28
N ALA A 178 0.72 20.31 -9.63
CA ALA A 178 -0.55 20.08 -10.28
C ALA A 178 -1.15 21.42 -10.72
N THR A 179 -1.26 21.61 -12.03
CA THR A 179 -1.83 22.79 -12.67
C THR A 179 -3.09 22.42 -13.44
N GLU A 180 -3.90 23.42 -13.78
CA GLU A 180 -5.19 23.23 -14.48
C GLU A 180 -6.11 22.20 -13.82
N VAL A 181 -6.03 22.08 -12.49
CA VAL A 181 -6.77 21.09 -11.72
C VAL A 181 -8.27 21.27 -11.87
N LYS A 182 -8.94 20.18 -12.26
CA LYS A 182 -10.38 20.04 -12.24
C LYS A 182 -10.79 18.83 -11.40
N ILE A 183 -11.80 18.98 -10.57
CA ILE A 183 -12.40 17.92 -9.76
C ILE A 183 -13.88 17.83 -10.15
N GLY A 184 -14.33 16.65 -10.59
CA GLY A 184 -15.69 16.48 -11.11
C GLY A 184 -15.99 17.32 -12.35
N GLY A 185 -14.96 17.70 -13.11
CA GLY A 185 -15.08 18.55 -14.31
C GLY A 185 -15.00 20.06 -14.05
N GLU A 186 -15.12 20.50 -12.80
CA GLU A 186 -15.06 21.90 -12.40
C GLU A 186 -13.66 22.27 -11.90
N LYS A 187 -13.23 23.52 -12.10
CA LYS A 187 -11.95 24.00 -11.55
C LYS A 187 -11.96 23.86 -10.02
N ILE A 188 -10.80 23.52 -9.45
CA ILE A 188 -10.66 23.44 -7.99
C ILE A 188 -11.04 24.78 -7.32
N ASP A 189 -11.87 24.69 -6.28
CA ASP A 189 -12.26 25.80 -5.41
C ASP A 189 -11.55 25.65 -4.06
N TYR A 190 -10.60 26.55 -3.79
CA TYR A 190 -9.79 26.56 -2.58
C TYR A 190 -10.59 26.71 -1.28
N ASN A 191 -11.83 27.22 -1.35
CA ASN A 191 -12.70 27.43 -0.19
C ASN A 191 -13.70 26.29 0.03
N ARG A 192 -13.85 25.38 -0.95
CA ARG A 192 -14.73 24.22 -0.85
C ARG A 192 -14.01 23.07 -0.14
N ASN A 193 -14.77 22.25 0.60
CA ASN A 193 -14.31 20.97 1.10
C ASN A 193 -14.55 19.86 0.06
N TYR A 194 -13.55 19.02 -0.14
CA TYR A 194 -13.57 17.86 -1.03
C TYR A 194 -13.38 16.58 -0.22
N CYS A 195 -14.09 15.53 -0.56
CA CYS A 195 -13.90 14.23 0.07
C CYS A 195 -12.92 13.37 -0.76
N LEU A 196 -11.85 12.92 -0.11
CA LEU A 196 -10.90 11.95 -0.63
C LEU A 196 -11.25 10.56 -0.09
N VAL A 197 -11.47 9.57 -0.97
CA VAL A 197 -11.46 8.15 -0.59
C VAL A 197 -10.10 7.54 -0.86
N THR A 198 -9.52 6.90 0.14
CA THR A 198 -8.21 6.23 0.03
C THR A 198 -8.14 5.04 0.99
N ASN A 199 -6.94 4.64 1.40
CA ASN A 199 -6.70 3.58 2.36
C ASN A 199 -6.14 4.12 3.69
N ASP A 200 -6.37 3.37 4.77
CA ASP A 200 -5.91 3.66 6.13
C ASP A 200 -4.40 3.91 6.25
N TYR A 201 -3.57 3.15 5.53
CA TYR A 201 -2.12 3.38 5.50
C TYR A 201 -1.76 4.78 4.96
N VAL A 202 -2.38 5.19 3.85
CA VAL A 202 -2.18 6.53 3.27
C VAL A 202 -2.72 7.62 4.19
N ALA A 203 -3.93 7.43 4.74
CA ALA A 203 -4.53 8.40 5.63
C ALA A 203 -3.74 8.59 6.94
N ALA A 204 -3.02 7.57 7.39
CA ALA A 204 -2.10 7.64 8.52
C ALA A 204 -0.72 8.23 8.18
N GLY A 205 -0.55 8.85 7.00
CA GLY A 205 0.69 9.50 6.60
C GLY A 205 1.69 8.61 5.84
N GLY A 206 1.29 7.39 5.47
CA GLY A 206 2.11 6.47 4.67
C GLY A 206 2.63 7.09 3.37
N ASP A 207 3.78 6.61 2.88
CA ASP A 207 4.48 7.15 1.71
C ASP A 207 4.83 8.65 1.76
N GLY A 208 4.88 9.27 2.94
CA GLY A 208 5.22 10.69 3.09
C GLY A 208 4.02 11.62 2.84
N LEU A 209 2.81 11.13 3.14
CA LEU A 209 1.56 11.87 3.07
C LEU A 209 1.12 12.35 4.46
N GLU A 210 2.05 12.75 5.34
CA GLU A 210 1.78 13.17 6.73
C GLU A 210 0.78 14.32 6.81
N MET A 211 0.64 15.09 5.72
CA MET A 211 -0.40 16.11 5.56
C MET A 211 -1.85 15.59 5.71
N LEU A 212 -2.07 14.26 5.65
CA LEU A 212 -3.36 13.61 5.82
C LEU A 212 -3.63 13.13 7.26
N GLU A 213 -2.60 12.96 8.10
CA GLU A 213 -2.69 12.28 9.40
C GLU A 213 -3.58 13.02 10.41
N GLU A 214 -3.51 14.35 10.44
CA GLU A 214 -4.25 15.18 11.38
C GLU A 214 -5.64 15.62 10.86
N ASN A 215 -6.23 14.86 9.92
CA ASN A 215 -7.53 15.21 9.37
C ASN A 215 -8.66 15.01 10.40
N GLN A 216 -9.31 16.11 10.79
CA GLN A 216 -10.38 16.10 11.79
C GLN A 216 -11.66 15.38 11.31
N GLN A 217 -11.83 15.21 10.01
CA GLN A 217 -12.99 14.56 9.38
C GLN A 217 -12.53 13.27 8.69
N TYR A 218 -12.02 12.36 9.52
CA TYR A 218 -11.63 11.00 9.15
C TYR A 218 -12.79 10.03 9.40
N ILE A 219 -13.17 9.26 8.39
CA ILE A 219 -14.11 8.14 8.51
C ILE A 219 -13.46 6.88 7.97
N ASN A 220 -13.25 5.89 8.84
CA ASN A 220 -12.96 4.53 8.41
C ASN A 220 -14.27 3.77 8.23
N SER A 221 -14.50 3.22 7.03
CA SER A 221 -15.72 2.48 6.73
C SER A 221 -15.72 1.05 7.28
N GLY A 222 -14.55 0.53 7.68
CA GLY A 222 -14.32 -0.86 8.04
C GLY A 222 -14.27 -1.82 6.84
N GLU A 223 -14.51 -1.32 5.63
CA GLU A 223 -14.49 -2.15 4.41
C GLU A 223 -13.07 -2.40 3.96
N LYS A 224 -12.70 -3.67 3.75
CA LYS A 224 -11.40 -4.02 3.17
C LYS A 224 -11.39 -3.67 1.70
N ILE A 225 -10.37 -2.94 1.26
CA ILE A 225 -10.24 -2.53 -0.14
C ILE A 225 -10.15 -3.74 -1.08
N ARG A 226 -9.43 -4.78 -0.66
CA ARG A 226 -9.32 -6.01 -1.47
C ARG A 226 -10.69 -6.63 -1.72
N ASP A 227 -11.52 -6.67 -0.68
CA ASP A 227 -12.88 -7.22 -0.77
C ASP A 227 -13.77 -6.35 -1.66
N ALA A 228 -13.64 -5.03 -1.57
CA ALA A 228 -14.33 -4.10 -2.47
C ALA A 228 -13.92 -4.30 -3.95
N ILE A 229 -12.64 -4.55 -4.23
CA ILE A 229 -12.15 -4.87 -5.58
C ILE A 229 -12.73 -6.21 -6.05
N ILE A 230 -12.70 -7.25 -5.21
CA ILE A 230 -13.25 -8.57 -5.56
C ILE A 230 -14.75 -8.46 -5.86
N ALA A 231 -15.51 -7.79 -5.00
CA ALA A 231 -16.95 -7.61 -5.16
C ALA A 231 -17.29 -6.85 -6.44
N TYR A 232 -16.54 -5.78 -6.75
CA TYR A 232 -16.72 -5.00 -7.98
C TYR A 232 -16.47 -5.85 -9.24
N LEU A 233 -15.36 -6.58 -9.28
CA LEU A 233 -15.02 -7.42 -10.43
C LEU A 233 -16.02 -8.58 -10.59
N GLU A 234 -16.45 -9.18 -9.49
CA GLU A 234 -17.47 -10.23 -9.51
C GLU A 234 -18.82 -9.71 -10.04
N ASP A 235 -19.22 -8.50 -9.66
CA ASP A 235 -20.43 -7.85 -10.19
C ASP A 235 -20.32 -7.58 -11.70
N LEU A 236 -19.17 -7.08 -12.18
CA LEU A 236 -18.90 -6.94 -13.62
C LEU A 236 -19.02 -8.29 -14.35
N GLY A 237 -18.40 -9.35 -13.82
CA GLY A 237 -18.47 -10.69 -14.38
C GLY A 237 -19.89 -11.24 -14.43
N ASN A 238 -20.67 -11.07 -13.35
CA ASN A 238 -22.07 -11.45 -13.28
C ASN A 238 -22.94 -10.70 -14.31
N LYS A 239 -22.61 -9.43 -14.59
CA LYS A 239 -23.22 -8.61 -15.63
C LYS A 239 -22.71 -8.93 -17.05
N LYS A 240 -21.79 -9.90 -17.19
CA LYS A 240 -21.11 -10.25 -18.45
C LYS A 240 -20.39 -9.06 -19.09
N GLN A 241 -19.86 -8.18 -18.25
CA GLN A 241 -19.02 -7.06 -18.67
C GLN A 241 -17.55 -7.45 -18.55
N HIS A 242 -16.72 -6.79 -19.35
CA HIS A 242 -15.28 -6.97 -19.34
C HIS A 242 -14.60 -5.78 -18.68
N VAL A 243 -13.42 -6.00 -18.10
CA VAL A 243 -12.52 -4.94 -17.67
C VAL A 243 -11.80 -4.39 -18.90
N ALA A 244 -12.23 -3.21 -19.34
CA ALA A 244 -11.72 -2.53 -20.53
C ALA A 244 -11.46 -1.02 -20.28
N PRO A 245 -10.60 -0.67 -19.28
CA PRO A 245 -10.30 0.73 -18.98
C PRO A 245 -9.67 1.43 -20.17
N GLN A 246 -9.81 2.75 -20.22
CA GLN A 246 -9.22 3.60 -21.25
C GLN A 246 -8.40 4.71 -20.59
N LEU A 247 -7.39 5.18 -21.32
CA LEU A 247 -6.70 6.42 -20.96
C LEU A 247 -7.60 7.60 -21.35
N ASP A 248 -7.73 8.56 -20.44
CA ASP A 248 -8.55 9.77 -20.61
C ASP A 248 -7.73 11.06 -20.48
N GLY A 249 -6.40 10.94 -20.36
CA GLY A 249 -5.50 12.08 -20.17
C GLY A 249 -5.87 12.86 -18.91
N ARG A 250 -6.25 12.16 -17.84
CA ARG A 250 -6.56 12.76 -16.54
C ARG A 250 -5.32 13.31 -15.87
N ILE A 251 -4.15 12.71 -16.13
CA ILE A 251 -2.87 13.27 -15.72
C ILE A 251 -1.95 13.32 -16.94
N SER A 252 -1.42 14.49 -17.24
CA SER A 252 -0.50 14.71 -18.37
C SER A 252 0.62 15.65 -17.96
N TYR A 253 1.73 15.66 -18.69
CA TYR A 253 2.79 16.65 -18.51
C TYR A 253 2.53 17.87 -19.37
N GLU A 254 2.95 19.05 -18.89
CA GLU A 254 3.01 20.25 -19.71
C GLU A 254 3.86 19.98 -20.95
N THR A 255 3.26 20.14 -22.13
CA THR A 255 3.99 19.97 -23.38
C THR A 255 4.77 21.25 -23.66
N SER A 256 6.11 21.15 -23.68
CA SER A 256 6.95 22.27 -24.12
C SER A 256 6.67 22.55 -25.60
N LEU A 257 6.13 23.73 -25.90
CA LEU A 257 6.00 24.26 -27.27
C LEU A 257 7.35 24.76 -27.80
#